data_AF-A0A1D8ING7-F1
#
_entry.id   AF-A0A1D8ING7-F1
#
_cell.length_a   1.000
_cell.length_b   1.000
_cell.length_c   1.000
_cell.angle_alpha   90.00
_cell.angle_beta   90.00
_cell.angle_gamma   90.00
#
_symmetry.space_group_name_H-M   'P 1'
#
loop_
_entity.id
_entity.type
_entity.pdbx_description
1 polymer ?
#
loop_
_entity_poly.entity_id
_entity_poly.type
_entity_poly.pdbx_seq_one_letter_code
_entity_poly.pdbx_strand_id
1 'polypeptide(L)'
;MATLFVLAVASISPLIFVAASGGYWPMQFLTIYALLPALAVWVGIGIAAPFMGWHRLSRALLTGVMGGIAGTIALEIVRLIGFRMFHAMPGSMPELIGVLMTNRFMHGPDLYSNILGWADHFLNGVGFVTIYVLVFGRTRWWLAIPYALVIATIFMISPATTSTGIGYFGLDSGIGFMITVYLAHIAFAGGFGNVVSRSPVLPETFWHYHLTGSQQIAAGDFAKTQSSQAH
;
A
#
# COMPACT_ATOMS: atom_id res chain seq x y z
N MET A 1 20.80 0.83 0.64
CA MET A 1 20.58 -0.57 1.06
C MET A 1 19.38 -0.72 1.98
N ALA A 2 19.33 -0.08 3.16
CA ALA A 2 18.19 -0.22 4.10
C ALA A 2 16.80 0.04 3.47
N THR A 3 16.65 1.08 2.65
CA THR A 3 15.40 1.35 1.91
C THR A 3 14.96 0.21 1.00
N LEU A 4 15.90 -0.45 0.30
CA LEU A 4 15.58 -1.58 -0.59
C LEU A 4 15.12 -2.80 0.21
N PHE A 5 15.75 -3.06 1.36
CA PHE A 5 15.29 -4.10 2.27
C PHE A 5 13.89 -3.81 2.79
N VAL A 6 13.61 -2.56 3.21
CA VAL A 6 12.27 -2.16 3.65
C VAL A 6 11.24 -2.34 2.54
N LEU A 7 11.55 -1.94 1.30
CA LEU A 7 10.66 -2.16 0.15
C LEU A 7 10.37 -3.65 -0.07
N ALA A 8 11.40 -4.49 0.00
CA ALA A 8 11.27 -5.93 -0.20
C ALA A 8 10.42 -6.60 0.90
N VAL A 9 10.58 -6.21 2.18
CA VAL A 9 9.79 -6.80 3.26
C VAL A 9 8.38 -6.20 3.35
N ALA A 10 8.20 -4.91 3.00
CA ALA A 10 6.90 -4.25 2.98
C ALA A 10 5.97 -4.77 1.86
N SER A 11 6.54 -5.36 0.79
CA SER A 11 5.75 -5.95 -0.29
C SER A 11 5.21 -7.34 0.03
N ILE A 12 5.70 -8.00 1.09
CA ILE A 12 5.29 -9.38 1.39
C ILE A 12 3.81 -9.48 1.75
N SER A 13 3.29 -8.69 2.70
CA SER A 13 1.86 -8.73 3.07
C SER A 13 0.93 -8.48 1.87
N PRO A 14 1.16 -7.45 1.02
CA PRO A 14 0.42 -7.28 -0.23
C PRO A 14 0.42 -8.47 -1.18
N LEU A 15 1.49 -9.27 -1.20
CA LEU A 15 1.70 -10.32 -2.19
C LEU A 15 1.29 -11.72 -1.72
N ILE A 16 1.26 -12.00 -0.40
CA ILE A 16 1.01 -13.37 0.08
C ILE A 16 -0.34 -13.93 -0.37
N PHE A 17 -1.40 -13.09 -0.42
CA PHE A 17 -2.71 -13.55 -0.86
C PHE A 17 -2.71 -13.87 -2.36
N VAL A 18 -2.13 -13.00 -3.18
CA VAL A 18 -2.00 -13.23 -4.63
C VAL A 18 -1.20 -14.50 -4.91
N ALA A 19 -0.11 -14.72 -4.16
CA ALA A 19 0.71 -15.93 -4.28
C ALA A 19 -0.05 -17.19 -3.85
N ALA A 20 -0.82 -17.13 -2.75
CA ALA A 20 -1.63 -18.26 -2.31
C ALA A 20 -2.74 -18.59 -3.32
N SER A 21 -3.47 -17.57 -3.79
CA SER A 21 -4.51 -17.70 -4.82
C SER A 21 -3.97 -18.17 -6.16
N GLY A 22 -2.70 -17.89 -6.47
CA GLY A 22 -2.00 -18.40 -7.65
C GLY A 22 -1.56 -19.86 -7.54
N GLY A 23 -1.77 -20.51 -6.39
CA GLY A 23 -1.41 -21.91 -6.17
C GLY A 23 0.09 -22.14 -5.88
N TYR A 24 0.86 -21.08 -5.61
CA TYR A 24 2.29 -21.23 -5.34
C TYR A 24 2.55 -21.94 -4.01
N TRP A 25 1.90 -21.48 -2.93
CA TRP A 25 2.00 -22.06 -1.59
C TRP A 25 0.74 -21.76 -0.76
N PRO A 26 0.36 -22.61 0.22
CA PRO A 26 -0.74 -22.30 1.13
C PRO A 26 -0.51 -20.99 1.88
N MET A 27 -1.57 -20.21 2.13
CA MET A 27 -1.44 -18.91 2.80
C MET A 27 -0.88 -19.03 4.23
N GLN A 28 -1.21 -20.11 4.96
CA GLN A 28 -0.60 -20.41 6.26
C GLN A 28 0.93 -20.57 6.15
N PHE A 29 1.42 -21.27 5.12
CA PHE A 29 2.86 -21.43 4.89
C PHE A 29 3.52 -20.07 4.63
N LEU A 30 2.96 -19.27 3.71
CA LEU A 30 3.46 -17.93 3.42
C LEU A 30 3.39 -17.01 4.64
N THR A 31 2.39 -17.18 5.49
CA THR A 31 2.27 -16.43 6.74
C THR A 31 3.45 -16.71 7.67
N ILE A 32 3.75 -17.99 7.91
CA ILE A 32 4.78 -18.41 8.85
C ILE A 32 6.19 -18.12 8.31
N TYR A 33 6.44 -18.42 7.03
CA TYR A 33 7.79 -18.42 6.46
C TYR A 33 8.13 -17.17 5.65
N ALA A 34 7.16 -16.35 5.27
CA ALA A 34 7.40 -15.08 4.59
C ALA A 34 6.91 -13.88 5.40
N LEU A 35 5.61 -13.82 5.75
CA LEU A 35 5.01 -12.66 6.40
C LEU A 35 5.62 -12.37 7.78
N LEU A 36 5.66 -13.35 8.68
CA LEU A 36 6.17 -13.14 10.04
C LEU A 36 7.66 -12.74 10.05
N PRO A 37 8.57 -13.40 9.31
CA PRO A 37 9.95 -12.94 9.18
C PRO A 37 10.07 -11.54 8.57
N ALA A 38 9.30 -11.23 7.52
CA ALA A 38 9.29 -9.92 6.89
C ALA A 38 8.83 -8.83 7.86
N LEU A 39 7.79 -9.09 8.65
CA LEU A 39 7.29 -8.19 9.67
C LEU A 39 8.34 -7.97 10.77
N ALA A 40 9.00 -9.03 11.24
CA ALA A 40 10.07 -8.93 12.23
C ALA A 40 11.23 -8.05 11.73
N VAL A 41 11.65 -8.23 10.47
CA VAL A 41 12.69 -7.39 9.85
C VAL A 41 12.20 -5.95 9.70
N TRP A 42 10.98 -5.74 9.22
CA TRP A 42 10.41 -4.40 9.02
C TRP A 42 10.32 -3.63 10.35
N VAL A 43 9.82 -4.28 11.41
CA VAL A 43 9.75 -3.70 12.76
C VAL A 43 11.15 -3.46 13.32
N GLY A 44 12.07 -4.42 13.16
CA GLY A 44 13.46 -4.28 13.59
C GLY A 44 14.15 -3.08 12.95
N ILE A 45 13.96 -2.87 11.64
CA ILE A 45 14.47 -1.68 10.93
C ILE A 45 13.78 -0.42 11.46
N GLY A 46 12.46 -0.44 11.68
CA GLY A 46 11.71 0.69 12.23
C GLY A 46 12.23 1.15 13.59
N ILE A 47 12.58 0.20 14.47
CA ILE A 47 13.16 0.47 15.78
C ILE A 47 14.62 0.92 15.66
N ALA A 48 15.44 0.27 14.84
CA ALA A 48 16.87 0.58 14.71
C ALA A 48 17.14 1.91 13.97
N ALA A 49 16.31 2.27 12.99
CA ALA A 49 16.50 3.45 12.14
C ALA A 49 16.78 4.76 12.90
N PRO A 50 16.03 5.15 13.95
CA PRO A 50 16.33 6.38 14.70
C PRO A 50 17.69 6.32 15.42
N PHE A 51 18.08 5.17 15.97
CA PHE A 51 19.36 4.99 16.67
C PHE A 51 20.56 4.98 15.71
N MET A 52 20.33 4.56 14.46
CA MET A 52 21.33 4.56 13.39
C MET A 52 21.42 5.89 12.63
N GLY A 53 20.70 6.93 13.06
CA GLY A 53 20.67 8.23 12.38
C GLY A 53 19.89 8.24 11.06
N TRP A 54 19.14 7.17 10.74
CA TRP A 54 18.32 7.06 9.52
C TRP A 54 16.96 7.77 9.69
N HIS A 55 16.99 9.03 10.12
CA HIS A 55 15.78 9.79 10.48
C HIS A 55 14.76 9.89 9.33
N ARG A 56 15.24 9.98 8.08
CA ARG A 56 14.37 9.99 6.90
C ARG A 56 13.60 8.67 6.75
N LEU A 57 14.28 7.54 6.92
CA LEU A 57 13.66 6.21 6.84
C LEU A 57 12.69 6.00 8.00
N SER A 58 13.08 6.35 9.23
CA SER A 58 12.20 6.26 10.40
C SER A 58 10.90 7.06 10.22
N ARG A 59 10.99 8.29 9.71
CA ARG A 59 9.80 9.12 9.42
C ARG A 59 8.97 8.59 8.25
N ALA A 60 9.62 8.01 7.24
CA ALA A 60 8.94 7.34 6.14
C ALA A 60 8.14 6.12 6.62
N LEU A 61 8.73 5.29 7.48
CA LEU A 61 8.07 4.13 8.10
C LEU A 61 6.89 4.56 8.98
N LEU A 62 7.08 5.58 9.83
CA LEU A 62 5.99 6.12 10.65
C LEU A 62 4.85 6.67 9.79
N THR A 63 5.18 7.39 8.72
CA THR A 63 4.18 7.91 7.78
C THR A 63 3.48 6.77 7.05
N GLY A 64 4.20 5.70 6.71
CA GLY A 64 3.67 4.45 6.17
C GLY A 64 2.63 3.81 7.09
N VAL A 65 2.92 3.72 8.39
CA VAL A 65 1.98 3.20 9.40
C VAL A 65 0.73 4.07 9.50
N MET A 66 0.93 5.37 9.75
CA MET A 66 -0.18 6.30 9.96
C MET A 66 -1.07 6.41 8.71
N GLY A 67 -0.45 6.51 7.54
CA GLY A 67 -1.16 6.56 6.27
C GLY A 67 -1.83 5.24 5.93
N GLY A 68 -1.19 4.10 6.19
CA GLY A 68 -1.76 2.77 6.02
C GLY A 68 -3.02 2.57 6.86
N ILE A 69 -2.97 2.90 8.15
CA ILE A 69 -4.13 2.83 9.05
C ILE A 69 -5.26 3.75 8.56
N ALA A 70 -4.95 5.03 8.29
CA ALA A 70 -5.96 5.99 7.82
C ALA A 70 -6.59 5.58 6.48
N GLY A 71 -5.77 5.09 5.55
CA GLY A 71 -6.20 4.57 4.27
C GLY A 71 -7.10 3.35 4.42
N THR A 72 -6.68 2.35 5.20
CA THR A 72 -7.47 1.13 5.42
C THR A 72 -8.81 1.43 6.06
N ILE A 73 -8.87 2.34 7.05
CA ILE A 73 -10.16 2.77 7.63
C ILE A 73 -11.06 3.40 6.58
N ALA A 74 -10.54 4.33 5.77
CA ALA A 74 -11.32 4.98 4.71
C ALA A 74 -11.83 3.98 3.65
N LEU A 75 -10.98 3.02 3.27
CA LEU A 75 -11.32 1.92 2.37
C LEU A 75 -12.45 1.06 2.97
N GLU A 76 -12.33 0.67 4.23
CA GLU A 76 -13.31 -0.19 4.90
C GLU A 76 -14.67 0.48 5.08
N ILE A 77 -14.72 1.80 5.30
CA ILE A 77 -16.00 2.52 5.31
C ILE A 77 -16.75 2.30 4.00
N VAL A 78 -16.08 2.45 2.85
CA VAL A 78 -16.70 2.23 1.53
C VAL A 78 -17.06 0.76 1.32
N ARG A 79 -16.19 -0.18 1.72
CA ARG A 79 -16.47 -1.60 1.58
C ARG A 79 -17.64 -2.07 2.43
N LEU A 80 -17.75 -1.58 3.67
CA LEU A 80 -18.87 -1.89 4.56
C LEU A 80 -20.19 -1.33 4.02
N ILE A 81 -20.17 -0.13 3.42
CA ILE A 81 -21.32 0.43 2.71
C ILE A 81 -21.71 -0.46 1.53
N GLY A 82 -20.75 -0.83 0.68
CA GLY A 82 -20.97 -1.74 -0.45
C GLY A 82 -21.53 -3.10 -0.04
N PHE A 83 -21.01 -3.67 1.05
CA PHE A 83 -21.44 -4.95 1.59
C PHE A 83 -22.83 -4.90 2.23
N ARG A 84 -23.08 -3.95 3.15
CA ARG A 84 -24.30 -3.91 3.96
C ARG A 84 -25.49 -3.25 3.28
N MET A 85 -25.24 -2.21 2.46
CA MET A 85 -26.33 -1.43 1.86
C MET A 85 -26.61 -1.84 0.41
N PHE A 86 -25.57 -2.20 -0.34
CA PHE A 86 -25.70 -2.49 -1.77
C PHE A 86 -25.56 -3.98 -2.13
N HIS A 87 -25.25 -4.83 -1.15
CA HIS A 87 -24.98 -6.27 -1.36
C HIS A 87 -23.98 -6.53 -2.50
N ALA A 88 -23.05 -5.58 -2.69
CA ALA A 88 -22.14 -5.55 -3.83
C ALA A 88 -20.86 -6.34 -3.59
N MET A 89 -20.66 -6.86 -2.37
CA MET A 89 -19.52 -7.71 -2.03
C MET A 89 -20.00 -9.09 -1.56
N PRO A 90 -19.38 -10.18 -2.03
CA PRO A 90 -19.79 -11.54 -1.68
C PRO A 90 -19.45 -11.92 -0.22
N GLY A 91 -18.54 -11.18 0.42
CA GLY A 91 -18.14 -11.46 1.80
C GLY A 91 -17.06 -10.53 2.34
N SER A 92 -16.63 -10.81 3.57
CA SER A 92 -15.55 -10.10 4.27
C SER A 92 -14.18 -10.65 3.86
N MET A 93 -13.41 -9.88 3.08
CA MET A 93 -12.03 -10.28 2.73
C MET A 93 -11.14 -10.51 3.96
N PRO A 94 -11.12 -9.65 5.00
CA PRO A 94 -10.30 -9.92 6.18
C PRO A 94 -10.61 -11.27 6.82
N GLU A 95 -11.89 -11.65 6.88
CA GLU A 95 -12.32 -12.94 7.43
C GLU A 95 -11.82 -14.13 6.59
N LEU A 96 -11.94 -14.05 5.26
CA LEU A 96 -11.38 -15.05 4.34
C LEU A 96 -9.86 -15.20 4.54
N ILE A 97 -9.14 -14.08 4.57
CA ILE A 97 -7.68 -14.06 4.75
C ILE A 97 -7.32 -14.74 6.08
N GLY A 98 -8.02 -14.41 7.16
CA GLY A 98 -7.84 -15.04 8.46
C GLY A 98 -7.99 -16.56 8.43
N VAL A 99 -9.03 -17.06 7.76
CA VAL A 99 -9.30 -18.49 7.59
C VAL A 99 -8.16 -19.19 6.83
N LEU A 100 -7.65 -18.55 5.78
CA LEU A 100 -6.56 -19.08 4.97
C LEU A 100 -5.21 -19.07 5.72
N MET A 101 -4.92 -18.02 6.49
CA MET A 101 -3.72 -17.90 7.32
C MET A 101 -3.67 -18.96 8.42
N THR A 102 -4.83 -19.39 8.92
CA THR A 102 -4.96 -20.38 10.00
C THR A 102 -5.27 -21.80 9.50
N ASN A 103 -5.31 -22.00 8.18
CA ASN A 103 -5.63 -23.27 7.52
C ASN A 103 -6.88 -23.96 8.08
N ARG A 104 -7.94 -23.16 8.26
CA ARG A 104 -9.19 -23.63 8.88
C ARG A 104 -10.38 -23.62 7.93
N PHE A 105 -10.13 -23.77 6.64
CA PHE A 105 -11.15 -23.65 5.60
C PHE A 105 -12.42 -24.50 5.88
N MET A 106 -12.25 -25.72 6.40
CA MET A 106 -13.36 -26.61 6.75
C MET A 106 -14.14 -26.23 8.02
N HIS A 107 -13.56 -25.38 8.88
CA HIS A 107 -14.17 -24.96 10.14
C HIS A 107 -14.78 -23.56 10.07
N GLY A 108 -14.47 -22.80 9.02
CA GLY A 108 -14.86 -21.40 8.91
C GLY A 108 -14.14 -20.48 9.92
N PRO A 109 -14.54 -19.22 9.98
CA PRO A 109 -13.89 -18.20 10.80
C PRO A 109 -14.19 -18.35 12.29
N ASP A 110 -13.19 -18.05 13.12
CA ASP A 110 -13.35 -17.83 14.56
C ASP A 110 -12.70 -16.52 15.00
N LEU A 111 -12.72 -16.25 16.31
CA LEU A 111 -12.11 -15.04 16.87
C LEU A 111 -10.62 -14.91 16.50
N TYR A 112 -9.87 -16.01 16.58
CA TYR A 112 -8.44 -15.99 16.32
C TYR A 112 -8.13 -15.72 14.84
N SER A 113 -8.81 -16.43 13.93
CA SER A 113 -8.63 -16.19 12.49
C SER A 113 -9.07 -14.78 12.11
N ASN A 114 -10.15 -14.26 12.70
CA ASN A 114 -10.62 -12.91 12.41
C ASN A 114 -9.61 -11.86 12.86
N ILE A 115 -9.02 -12.00 14.04
CA ILE A 115 -7.96 -11.08 14.51
C ILE A 115 -6.78 -11.11 13.52
N LEU A 116 -6.32 -12.28 13.09
CA LEU A 116 -5.21 -12.39 12.15
C LEU A 116 -5.53 -11.81 10.78
N GLY A 117 -6.72 -12.08 10.26
CA GLY A 117 -7.16 -11.57 8.98
C GLY A 117 -7.29 -10.05 8.94
N TRP A 118 -7.84 -9.46 10.00
CA TRP A 118 -7.86 -8.00 10.18
C TRP A 118 -6.46 -7.42 10.35
N ALA A 119 -5.60 -8.07 11.13
CA ALA A 119 -4.22 -7.64 11.29
C ALA A 119 -3.48 -7.62 9.95
N ASP A 120 -3.57 -8.68 9.14
CA ASP A 120 -2.99 -8.70 7.79
C ASP A 120 -3.62 -7.62 6.90
N HIS A 121 -4.93 -7.40 6.97
CA HIS A 121 -5.58 -6.36 6.17
C HIS A 121 -5.02 -4.95 6.45
N PHE A 122 -4.77 -4.62 7.72
CA PHE A 122 -4.11 -3.37 8.10
C PHE A 122 -2.62 -3.36 7.70
N LEU A 123 -1.90 -4.46 7.92
CA LEU A 123 -0.49 -4.60 7.52
C LEU A 123 -0.31 -4.45 6.00
N ASN A 124 -1.27 -4.90 5.21
CA ASN A 124 -1.31 -4.76 3.76
C ASN A 124 -1.44 -3.28 3.37
N GLY A 125 -2.35 -2.55 4.01
CA GLY A 125 -2.47 -1.09 3.88
C GLY A 125 -1.17 -0.36 4.25
N VAL A 126 -0.54 -0.72 5.38
CA VAL A 126 0.77 -0.18 5.80
C VAL A 126 1.86 -0.50 4.78
N GLY A 127 1.87 -1.71 4.23
CA GLY A 127 2.81 -2.16 3.20
C GLY A 127 2.72 -1.29 1.94
N PHE A 128 1.52 -1.15 1.38
CA PHE A 128 1.28 -0.30 0.21
C PHE A 128 1.68 1.16 0.45
N VAL A 129 1.29 1.74 1.57
CA VAL A 129 1.64 3.15 1.85
C VAL A 129 3.13 3.31 2.11
N THR A 130 3.78 2.35 2.77
CA THR A 130 5.24 2.35 2.93
C THR A 130 5.93 2.32 1.57
N ILE A 131 5.49 1.46 0.65
CA ILE A 131 6.01 1.42 -0.73
C ILE A 131 5.80 2.77 -1.42
N TYR A 132 4.58 3.33 -1.34
CA TYR A 132 4.27 4.64 -1.91
C TYR A 132 5.22 5.72 -1.40
N VAL A 133 5.39 5.82 -0.08
CA VAL A 133 6.23 6.83 0.57
C VAL A 133 7.71 6.65 0.22
N LEU A 134 8.20 5.43 0.10
CA LEU A 134 9.61 5.19 -0.24
C LEU A 134 9.92 5.42 -1.72
N VAL A 135 8.96 5.20 -2.61
CA VAL A 135 9.12 5.42 -4.06
C VAL A 135 8.85 6.88 -4.45
N PHE A 136 7.78 7.47 -3.91
CA PHE A 136 7.30 8.78 -4.30
C PHE A 136 7.52 9.86 -3.25
N GLY A 137 7.97 9.56 -2.03
CA GLY A 137 8.22 10.58 -1.02
C GLY A 137 6.97 11.43 -0.71
N ARG A 138 7.17 12.75 -0.54
CA ARG A 138 6.06 13.69 -0.36
C ARG A 138 5.45 14.08 -1.69
N THR A 139 4.14 13.87 -1.82
CA THR A 139 3.36 14.25 -3.00
C THR A 139 2.07 14.98 -2.62
N ARG A 140 1.39 15.56 -3.61
CA ARG A 140 0.02 16.07 -3.44
C ARG A 140 -0.91 14.88 -3.18
N TRP A 141 -1.88 15.04 -2.28
CA TRP A 141 -2.76 13.94 -1.85
C TRP A 141 -3.45 13.22 -3.03
N TRP A 142 -3.85 13.94 -4.07
CA TRP A 142 -4.54 13.37 -5.22
C TRP A 142 -3.64 12.49 -6.10
N LEU A 143 -2.31 12.60 -6.00
CA LEU A 143 -1.37 11.72 -6.70
C LEU A 143 -1.34 10.31 -6.08
N ALA A 144 -1.94 10.10 -4.91
CA ALA A 144 -2.17 8.78 -4.35
C ALA A 144 -3.23 7.99 -5.12
N ILE A 145 -4.18 8.68 -5.77
CA ILE A 145 -5.31 8.07 -6.47
C ILE A 145 -4.85 7.17 -7.61
N PRO A 146 -4.04 7.63 -8.60
CA PRO A 146 -3.60 6.75 -9.68
C PRO A 146 -2.82 5.54 -9.17
N TYR A 147 -2.02 5.68 -8.11
CA TYR A 147 -1.32 4.56 -7.48
C TYR A 147 -2.30 3.50 -6.93
N ALA A 148 -3.31 3.93 -6.18
CA ALA A 148 -4.31 3.01 -5.63
C ALA A 148 -5.20 2.37 -6.72
N LEU A 149 -5.49 3.10 -7.81
CA LEU A 149 -6.22 2.55 -8.95
C LEU A 149 -5.42 1.48 -9.71
N VAL A 150 -4.09 1.64 -9.81
CA VAL A 150 -3.22 0.60 -10.34
C VAL A 150 -3.25 -0.64 -9.45
N ILE A 151 -3.16 -0.48 -8.11
CA ILE A 151 -3.28 -1.60 -7.17
C ILE A 151 -4.63 -2.31 -7.32
N ALA A 152 -5.74 -1.54 -7.35
CA ALA A 152 -7.08 -2.08 -7.54
C ALA A 152 -7.16 -2.90 -8.84
N THR A 153 -6.61 -2.36 -9.93
CA THR A 153 -6.64 -3.01 -11.24
C THR A 153 -5.82 -4.30 -11.22
N ILE A 154 -4.63 -4.28 -10.63
CA ILE A 154 -3.78 -5.48 -10.47
C ILE A 154 -4.52 -6.54 -9.65
N PHE A 155 -5.14 -6.16 -8.53
CA PHE A 155 -5.95 -7.08 -7.72
C PHE A 155 -7.08 -7.71 -8.56
N MET A 156 -7.80 -6.89 -9.32
CA MET A 156 -8.97 -7.30 -10.11
C MET A 156 -8.67 -8.26 -11.27
N ILE A 157 -7.44 -8.24 -11.78
CA ILE A 157 -6.97 -9.15 -12.83
C ILE A 157 -6.12 -10.31 -12.29
N SER A 158 -5.86 -10.33 -10.98
CA SER A 158 -5.00 -11.34 -10.36
C SER A 158 -5.75 -12.63 -10.05
N PRO A 159 -5.02 -13.73 -9.74
CA PRO A 159 -5.62 -14.94 -9.20
C PRO A 159 -6.50 -14.73 -7.96
N ALA A 160 -6.32 -13.62 -7.23
CA ALA A 160 -7.08 -13.31 -6.03
C ALA A 160 -8.60 -13.22 -6.27
N THR A 161 -9.03 -12.73 -7.45
CA THR A 161 -10.45 -12.63 -7.81
C THR A 161 -10.94 -13.86 -8.57
N THR A 162 -10.11 -14.46 -9.41
CA THR A 162 -10.52 -15.62 -10.21
C THR A 162 -10.59 -16.91 -9.37
N SER A 163 -9.66 -17.11 -8.42
CA SER A 163 -9.65 -18.30 -7.55
C SER A 163 -10.83 -18.34 -6.56
N THR A 164 -11.43 -17.19 -6.24
CA THR A 164 -12.59 -17.09 -5.35
C THR A 164 -13.92 -17.11 -6.08
N GLY A 165 -13.92 -17.36 -7.40
CA GLY A 165 -15.13 -17.37 -8.23
C GLY A 165 -15.74 -15.98 -8.46
N ILE A 166 -15.00 -14.90 -8.22
CA ILE A 166 -15.45 -13.52 -8.46
C ILE A 166 -15.20 -13.14 -9.94
N GLY A 167 -14.21 -13.76 -10.58
CA GLY A 167 -13.89 -13.59 -11.99
C GLY A 167 -13.03 -12.36 -12.28
N TYR A 168 -12.61 -12.21 -13.55
CA TYR A 168 -11.87 -11.03 -13.99
C TYR A 168 -12.71 -9.77 -13.83
N PHE A 169 -12.12 -8.72 -13.25
CA PHE A 169 -12.84 -7.49 -12.89
C PHE A 169 -14.06 -7.71 -11.99
N GLY A 170 -14.18 -8.88 -11.36
CA GLY A 170 -15.30 -9.23 -10.51
C GLY A 170 -16.65 -9.35 -11.21
N LEU A 171 -16.65 -9.56 -12.52
CA LEU A 171 -17.86 -9.60 -13.33
C LEU A 171 -18.80 -10.75 -12.95
N ASP A 172 -18.29 -11.87 -12.42
CA ASP A 172 -19.10 -13.01 -11.99
C ASP A 172 -19.85 -12.72 -10.68
N SER A 173 -19.35 -11.78 -9.87
CA SER A 173 -20.05 -11.24 -8.69
C SER A 173 -20.90 -10.00 -8.99
N GLY A 174 -20.95 -9.58 -10.26
CA GLY A 174 -21.68 -8.40 -10.72
C GLY A 174 -20.89 -7.09 -10.65
N ILE A 175 -21.32 -6.12 -11.46
CA ILE A 175 -20.63 -4.81 -11.62
C ILE A 175 -20.49 -4.02 -10.32
N GLY A 176 -21.37 -4.26 -9.34
CA GLY A 176 -21.31 -3.65 -8.02
C GLY A 176 -20.01 -3.95 -7.29
N PHE A 177 -19.46 -5.16 -7.45
CA PHE A 177 -18.17 -5.52 -6.86
C PHE A 177 -17.06 -4.64 -7.41
N MET A 178 -17.00 -4.53 -8.74
CA MET A 178 -16.01 -3.69 -9.43
C MET A 178 -16.07 -2.24 -8.98
N ILE A 179 -17.27 -1.65 -9.00
CA ILE A 179 -17.50 -0.26 -8.58
C ILE A 179 -17.05 -0.07 -7.12
N THR A 180 -17.43 -1.00 -6.23
CA THR A 180 -17.07 -0.90 -4.81
C THR A 180 -15.56 -0.99 -4.62
N VAL A 181 -14.86 -1.90 -5.30
CA VAL A 181 -13.40 -2.04 -5.21
C VAL A 181 -12.70 -0.74 -5.62
N TYR A 182 -13.07 -0.16 -6.77
CA TYR A 182 -12.44 1.09 -7.23
C TYR A 182 -12.75 2.28 -6.33
N LEU A 183 -14.01 2.44 -5.89
CA LEU A 183 -14.37 3.51 -4.94
C LEU A 183 -13.63 3.35 -3.60
N ALA A 184 -13.49 2.12 -3.11
CA ALA A 184 -12.78 1.84 -1.87
C ALA A 184 -11.28 2.16 -1.99
N HIS A 185 -10.67 1.94 -3.16
CA HIS A 185 -9.27 2.33 -3.40
C HIS A 185 -9.09 3.85 -3.62
N ILE A 186 -10.08 4.55 -4.18
CA ILE A 186 -10.09 6.01 -4.19
C ILE A 186 -10.17 6.55 -2.75
N ALA A 187 -11.00 5.95 -1.89
CA ALA A 187 -11.07 6.32 -0.48
C ALA A 187 -9.78 5.99 0.28
N PHE A 188 -9.16 4.83 0.02
CA PHE A 188 -7.83 4.47 0.51
C PHE A 188 -6.81 5.56 0.19
N ALA A 189 -6.70 5.93 -1.09
CA ALA A 189 -5.83 7.00 -1.57
C ALA A 189 -6.15 8.36 -0.97
N GLY A 190 -7.43 8.69 -0.80
CA GLY A 190 -7.85 9.89 -0.11
C GLY A 190 -7.34 9.92 1.33
N GLY A 191 -7.53 8.83 2.07
CA GLY A 191 -7.10 8.68 3.46
C GLY A 191 -5.57 8.78 3.60
N PHE A 192 -4.82 7.89 2.96
CA PHE A 192 -3.36 7.89 3.11
C PHE A 192 -2.71 9.10 2.42
N GLY A 193 -3.22 9.54 1.27
CA GLY A 193 -2.67 10.68 0.52
C GLY A 193 -2.73 11.97 1.34
N ASN A 194 -3.78 12.16 2.15
CA ASN A 194 -3.91 13.27 3.08
C ASN A 194 -2.86 13.24 4.21
N VAL A 195 -2.47 12.04 4.67
CA VAL A 195 -1.42 11.87 5.68
C VAL A 195 -0.05 12.14 5.06
N VAL A 196 0.24 11.53 3.91
CA VAL A 196 1.51 11.67 3.20
C VAL A 196 1.77 13.12 2.80
N SER A 197 0.79 13.82 2.25
CA SER A 197 0.96 15.20 1.77
C SER A 197 1.25 16.20 2.88
N ARG A 198 0.88 15.89 4.13
CA ARG A 198 1.10 16.74 5.31
C ARG A 198 2.35 16.33 6.11
N SER A 199 3.05 15.28 5.71
CA SER A 199 4.25 14.82 6.41
C SER A 199 5.43 15.77 6.13
N PRO A 200 5.98 16.48 7.14
CA PRO A 200 6.89 17.61 6.90
C PRO A 200 8.33 17.22 6.50
N VAL A 201 8.64 15.93 6.38
CA VAL A 201 10.03 15.43 6.43
C VAL A 201 10.28 14.28 5.46
N LEU A 202 9.31 13.98 4.60
CA LEU A 202 9.56 13.05 3.51
C LEU A 202 10.46 13.75 2.48
N PRO A 203 11.45 13.04 1.92
CA PRO A 203 12.25 13.58 0.83
C PRO A 203 11.33 14.04 -0.30
N GLU A 204 11.66 15.18 -0.91
CA GLU A 204 11.02 15.56 -2.17
C GLU A 204 11.37 14.51 -3.23
N THR A 205 10.41 14.19 -4.08
CA THR A 205 10.50 13.15 -5.11
C THR A 205 11.81 13.21 -5.90
N PHE A 206 12.25 12.07 -6.42
CA PHE A 206 13.28 12.02 -7.49
C PHE A 206 12.93 12.94 -8.68
N TRP A 207 11.62 13.14 -8.92
CA TRP A 207 11.06 14.03 -9.93
C TRP A 207 11.28 15.51 -9.64
N HIS A 208 11.27 15.92 -8.36
CA HIS A 208 11.48 17.32 -8.00
C HIS A 208 12.86 17.81 -8.42
N TYR A 209 13.89 16.97 -8.23
CA TYR A 209 15.27 17.28 -8.67
C TYR A 209 15.40 17.51 -10.18
N HIS A 210 14.65 16.75 -11.00
CA HIS A 210 14.71 16.88 -12.46
C HIS A 210 13.92 18.09 -12.98
N LEU A 211 12.84 18.48 -12.31
CA LEU A 211 11.99 19.60 -12.72
C LEU A 211 12.49 20.96 -12.21
N THR A 212 13.16 21.02 -11.05
CA THR A 212 13.75 22.27 -10.55
C THR A 212 15.21 22.48 -10.94
N GLY A 213 15.95 21.40 -11.28
CA GLY A 213 17.32 21.49 -11.77
C GLY A 213 17.44 22.25 -13.10
N SER A 214 16.41 22.19 -13.95
CA SER A 214 16.36 22.96 -15.20
C SER A 214 16.20 24.47 -14.99
N GLN A 215 15.56 24.91 -13.90
CA GLN A 215 15.39 26.33 -13.60
C GLN A 215 16.65 26.98 -13.01
N GLN A 216 17.44 26.25 -12.21
CA GLN A 216 18.70 26.77 -11.67
C GLN A 216 19.81 26.89 -12.72
N ILE A 217 19.86 25.97 -13.69
CA ILE A 217 20.81 26.06 -14.82
C ILE A 217 20.45 27.25 -15.71
N ALA A 218 19.15 27.43 -16.02
CA ALA A 218 18.69 28.59 -16.80
C ALA A 218 18.99 29.93 -16.12
N ALA A 219 18.80 30.04 -14.80
CA ALA A 219 19.08 31.28 -14.07
C ALA A 219 20.60 31.58 -13.94
N GLY A 220 21.43 30.54 -13.80
CA GLY A 220 22.89 30.69 -13.73
C GLY A 220 23.54 31.10 -15.05
N ASP A 221 23.02 30.58 -16.17
CA ASP A 221 23.54 30.90 -17.51
C ASP A 221 23.12 32.30 -17.99
N PHE A 222 21.92 32.77 -17.62
CA PHE A 222 21.48 34.15 -17.88
C PHE A 222 22.32 35.19 -17.12
N ALA A 223 22.74 34.90 -15.88
CA ALA A 223 23.57 35.81 -15.09
C ALA A 223 25.00 35.93 -15.66
N LYS A 224 25.56 34.84 -16.21
CA LYS A 224 26.90 34.86 -16.82
C LYS A 224 26.95 35.58 -18.18
N THR A 225 25.87 35.53 -18.96
CA THR A 225 25.81 36.23 -20.25
C THR A 225 25.66 37.74 -20.10
N GLN A 226 25.01 38.22 -19.03
CA GLN A 226 24.92 39.66 -18.76
C GLN A 226 26.24 40.25 -18.26
N SER A 227 27.06 39.50 -17.50
CA SER A 227 28.35 40.01 -17.02
C SER A 227 29.43 40.13 -18.10
N SER A 228 29.32 39.38 -19.21
CA SER A 228 30.33 39.41 -20.28
C SER A 228 30.10 40.49 -21.34
N GLN A 229 28.97 41.22 -21.29
CA GLN A 229 28.68 42.32 -22.23
C GLN A 229 28.97 43.72 -21.63
N ALA A 230 29.52 43.77 -20.42
CA ALA A 230 29.79 45.02 -19.69
C ALA A 230 31.28 45.44 -19.70
N HIS A 231 32.12 44.88 -20.57
CA HIS A 231 33.54 45.21 -20.69
C HIS A 231 33.94 45.52 -22.14
#